data_AF-A0A6G7J316-F1
#
_entry.id   AF-A0A6G7J316-F1
#
_cell.length_a   1.000
_cell.length_b   1.000
_cell.length_c   1.000
_cell.angle_alpha   90.00
_cell.angle_beta   90.00
_cell.angle_gamma   90.00
#
_symmetry.space_group_name_H-M   'P 1'
#
loop_
_entity.id
_entity.type
_entity.pdbx_description
1 polymer ?
#
loop_
_entity_poly.entity_id
_entity_poly.type
_entity_poly.pdbx_seq_one_letter_code
_entity_poly.pdbx_strand_id
1 'polypeptide(L)'
;MTKKNNQEQRSEKTKEVEITKDELVILSKREKIFCYSLAVFSLIAPWIFTRYGPFPVLTFSDTGEIGDTIGGISAPFIGLVAAFLVYKSFEAQIKANHSQQVNHREQLNFQQENHDKQMRLIRKEQGLSTLSYLFKEIEPIIYENEAKLERGSIGYMIANLEALEMARKNIGVQNYEEFVSKKEVLIAKEIEKSIYIISYNINHLKVVINHVINYSEEFFGESNTVELTNFYTSKINSIINRCDYRKLLKEPVNNLEGLLRFDDPNDVAVFISSRNDFKEILDKFVGLSFSSLF
;
A
#
# COMPACT_ATOMS: atom_id res chain seq x y z
N MET A 1 17.77 -3.33 17.73
CA MET A 1 18.18 -4.72 17.40
C MET A 1 18.20 -5.02 15.90
N THR A 2 17.64 -4.18 15.03
CA THR A 2 17.48 -4.44 13.58
C THR A 2 18.74 -4.17 12.72
N LYS A 3 19.73 -3.41 13.22
CA LYS A 3 20.97 -3.13 12.47
C LYS A 3 21.97 -4.30 12.45
N LYS A 4 21.90 -5.23 13.42
CA LYS A 4 22.81 -6.38 13.52
C LYS A 4 22.45 -7.46 12.48
N ASN A 5 21.16 -7.75 12.30
CA ASN A 5 20.68 -8.74 11.31
C ASN A 5 21.00 -8.34 9.86
N ASN A 6 20.96 -7.05 9.52
CA ASN A 6 21.30 -6.59 8.17
C ASN A 6 22.81 -6.64 7.88
N GLN A 7 23.67 -6.57 8.90
CA GLN A 7 25.12 -6.72 8.72
C GLN A 7 25.55 -8.19 8.65
N GLU A 8 24.91 -9.08 9.42
CA GLU A 8 25.14 -10.53 9.32
C GLU A 8 24.67 -11.07 7.97
N GLN A 9 23.47 -10.70 7.50
CA GLN A 9 22.98 -11.09 6.17
C GLN A 9 23.82 -10.53 5.01
N ARG A 10 24.39 -9.33 5.17
CA ARG A 10 25.32 -8.74 4.18
C ARG A 10 26.69 -9.42 4.20
N SER A 11 27.13 -9.93 5.36
CA SER A 11 28.38 -10.69 5.48
C SER A 11 28.26 -12.12 4.96
N GLU A 12 27.08 -12.74 5.06
CA GLU A 12 26.80 -14.07 4.48
C GLU A 12 26.58 -14.00 2.96
N LYS A 13 25.84 -13.01 2.44
CA LYS A 13 25.67 -12.85 0.98
C LYS A 13 26.93 -12.39 0.23
N THR A 14 27.90 -11.76 0.91
CA THR A 14 29.18 -11.41 0.28
C THR A 14 30.12 -12.62 0.16
N LYS A 15 29.84 -13.73 0.87
CA LYS A 15 30.59 -15.00 0.74
C LYS A 15 30.07 -15.93 -0.36
N GLU A 16 28.88 -15.69 -0.91
CA GLU A 16 28.28 -16.56 -1.94
C GLU A 16 28.42 -16.05 -3.39
N VAL A 17 29.18 -14.99 -3.61
CA VAL A 17 29.67 -14.62 -4.96
C VAL A 17 31.18 -14.81 -5.02
N GLU A 18 31.67 -15.89 -4.43
CA GLU A 18 32.81 -16.57 -5.02
C GLU A 18 32.29 -17.14 -6.34
N ILE A 19 32.48 -16.40 -7.43
CA ILE A 19 32.18 -16.86 -8.79
C ILE A 19 32.84 -18.24 -8.90
N THR A 20 32.02 -19.28 -8.81
CA THR A 20 32.46 -20.65 -8.86
C THR A 20 33.22 -20.77 -10.17
N LYS A 21 34.53 -21.04 -10.10
CA LYS A 21 35.39 -21.28 -11.26
C LYS A 21 34.92 -22.44 -12.16
N ASP A 22 33.81 -23.08 -11.79
CA ASP A 22 33.19 -24.26 -12.38
C ASP A 22 32.31 -24.00 -13.61
N GLU A 23 32.05 -22.73 -14.00
CA GLU A 23 31.31 -22.40 -15.23
C GLU A 23 32.19 -21.98 -16.43
N LEU A 24 33.51 -22.14 -16.33
CA LEU A 24 34.35 -22.20 -17.54
C LEU A 24 34.01 -23.49 -18.30
N VAL A 25 34.12 -23.51 -19.63
CA VAL A 25 33.94 -24.74 -20.42
C VAL A 25 34.98 -25.78 -19.99
N ILE A 26 34.66 -26.61 -19.00
CA ILE A 26 35.54 -27.67 -18.54
C ILE A 26 35.31 -28.85 -19.47
N LEU A 27 36.01 -28.84 -20.61
CA LEU A 27 36.19 -30.05 -21.39
C LEU A 27 36.69 -31.14 -20.43
N SER A 28 36.00 -32.27 -20.40
CA SER A 28 36.40 -33.41 -19.59
C SER A 28 37.80 -33.87 -20.01
N LYS A 29 38.49 -34.56 -19.10
CA LYS A 29 39.85 -35.07 -19.37
C LYS A 29 39.90 -35.89 -20.68
N ARG A 30 38.83 -36.64 -20.98
CA ARG A 30 38.72 -37.45 -22.21
C ARG A 30 38.51 -36.60 -23.47
N GLU A 31 37.68 -35.57 -23.40
CA GLU A 31 37.43 -34.66 -24.53
C GLU A 31 38.66 -33.83 -24.86
N LYS A 32 39.40 -33.37 -23.83
CA LYS A 32 40.71 -32.71 -24.03
C LYS A 32 41.69 -33.64 -24.74
N ILE A 33 41.85 -34.87 -24.26
CA ILE A 33 42.72 -35.88 -24.89
C ILE A 33 42.28 -36.14 -26.34
N PHE A 34 40.98 -36.25 -26.59
CA PHE A 34 40.43 -36.43 -27.93
C PHE A 34 40.80 -35.25 -28.85
N CYS A 35 40.50 -34.00 -28.47
CA CYS A 35 40.84 -32.82 -29.27
C CYS A 35 42.35 -32.70 -29.51
N TYR A 36 43.18 -32.92 -28.48
CA TYR A 36 44.64 -32.88 -28.64
C TYR A 36 45.15 -34.00 -29.55
N SER A 37 44.62 -35.22 -29.41
CA SER A 37 45.00 -36.34 -30.28
C SER A 37 44.67 -36.06 -31.74
N LEU A 38 43.52 -35.45 -32.02
CA LEU A 38 43.05 -35.14 -33.37
C LEU A 38 43.79 -33.95 -33.99
N ALA A 39 44.17 -32.97 -33.17
CA ALA A 39 45.03 -31.86 -33.57
C ALA A 39 46.49 -32.29 -33.82
N VAL A 40 47.05 -33.19 -33.01
CA VAL A 40 48.39 -33.75 -33.26
C VAL A 40 48.35 -34.65 -34.50
N PHE A 41 47.27 -35.44 -34.66
CA PHE A 41 47.09 -36.27 -35.84
C PHE A 41 46.95 -35.44 -37.13
N SER A 42 46.27 -34.29 -37.12
CA SER A 42 46.17 -33.43 -38.30
C SER A 42 47.52 -32.89 -38.78
N LEU A 43 48.50 -32.74 -37.88
CA LEU A 43 49.88 -32.34 -38.20
C LEU A 43 50.72 -33.50 -38.74
N ILE A 44 50.49 -34.72 -38.26
CA ILE A 44 51.28 -35.91 -38.61
C ILE A 44 50.68 -36.64 -39.83
N ALA A 45 49.38 -36.51 -40.08
CA ALA A 45 48.65 -37.20 -41.13
C ALA A 45 49.24 -36.95 -42.54
N PRO A 46 49.60 -35.71 -42.95
CA PRO A 46 50.27 -35.51 -44.24
C PRO A 46 51.55 -36.34 -44.36
N TRP A 47 52.40 -36.36 -43.33
CA TRP A 47 53.65 -37.14 -43.35
C TRP A 47 53.43 -38.66 -43.47
N ILE A 48 52.41 -39.20 -42.79
CA ILE A 48 52.07 -40.63 -42.88
C ILE A 48 51.52 -40.97 -44.27
N PHE A 49 50.56 -40.18 -44.76
CA PHE A 49 49.83 -40.48 -45.99
C PHE A 49 50.61 -40.13 -47.27
N THR A 50 51.55 -39.19 -47.22
CA THR A 50 52.40 -38.85 -48.39
C THR A 50 53.65 -39.73 -48.50
N ARG A 51 54.15 -40.32 -47.40
CA ARG A 51 55.40 -41.12 -47.42
C ARG A 51 55.18 -42.64 -47.45
N TYR A 52 54.09 -43.14 -46.88
CA TYR A 52 53.80 -44.57 -46.73
C TYR A 52 52.50 -45.03 -47.43
N GLY A 53 51.93 -44.21 -48.32
CA GLY A 53 50.70 -44.55 -49.03
C GLY A 53 50.90 -45.64 -50.11
N PRO A 54 49.97 -46.60 -50.27
CA PRO A 54 50.04 -47.64 -51.30
C PRO A 54 49.69 -47.14 -52.72
N PHE A 55 49.51 -45.83 -52.91
CA PHE A 55 49.01 -45.24 -54.15
C PHE A 55 50.13 -44.43 -54.85
N PRO A 56 50.63 -44.88 -56.02
CA PRO A 56 51.72 -44.22 -56.77
C PRO A 56 51.40 -42.82 -57.33
N VAL A 57 50.21 -42.29 -57.06
CA VAL A 57 49.67 -41.04 -57.63
C VAL A 57 50.13 -39.79 -56.87
N LEU A 58 50.78 -39.93 -55.71
CA LEU A 58 51.22 -38.81 -54.86
C LEU A 58 52.69 -38.41 -55.08
N THR A 59 53.11 -38.29 -56.35
CA THR A 59 54.48 -37.85 -56.68
C THR A 59 54.48 -36.36 -57.07
N PHE A 60 54.66 -35.48 -56.08
CA PHE A 60 54.57 -34.03 -56.24
C PHE A 60 55.87 -33.45 -56.82
N SER A 61 55.90 -33.19 -58.14
CA SER A 61 57.02 -32.48 -58.78
C SER A 61 56.81 -30.95 -58.84
N ASP A 62 55.59 -30.46 -58.60
CA ASP A 62 55.26 -29.03 -58.57
C ASP A 62 54.82 -28.58 -57.16
N THR A 63 55.31 -27.43 -56.71
CA THR A 63 55.12 -26.92 -55.33
C THR A 63 53.69 -26.53 -55.00
N GLY A 64 52.82 -26.35 -56.00
CA GLY A 64 51.39 -26.03 -55.81
C GLY A 64 50.60 -27.18 -55.21
N GLU A 65 50.92 -28.43 -55.57
CA GLU A 65 50.18 -29.62 -55.14
C GLU A 65 50.45 -30.02 -53.67
N ILE A 66 51.56 -29.55 -53.10
CA ILE A 66 51.94 -29.84 -51.71
C ILE A 66 50.99 -29.13 -50.74
N GLY A 67 50.66 -27.87 -51.01
CA GLY A 67 49.73 -27.09 -50.20
C GLY A 67 48.32 -27.69 -50.23
N ASP A 68 47.86 -28.08 -51.41
CA ASP A 68 46.54 -28.71 -51.61
C ASP A 68 46.46 -30.10 -50.97
N THR A 69 47.56 -30.86 -50.96
CA THR A 69 47.60 -32.18 -50.32
C THR A 69 47.65 -32.08 -48.79
N ILE A 70 48.46 -31.18 -48.24
CA ILE A 70 48.49 -30.93 -46.80
C ILE A 70 47.14 -30.40 -46.33
N GLY A 71 46.56 -29.46 -47.08
CA GLY A 71 45.22 -28.92 -46.83
C GLY A 71 44.14 -30.00 -46.92
N GLY A 72 44.12 -30.80 -47.98
CA GLY A 72 43.13 -31.86 -48.20
C GLY A 72 43.15 -32.96 -47.14
N ILE A 73 44.34 -33.32 -46.64
CA ILE A 73 44.51 -34.35 -45.61
C ILE A 73 44.24 -33.79 -44.20
N SER A 74 44.68 -32.57 -43.88
CA SER A 74 44.56 -32.00 -42.53
C SER A 74 43.20 -31.33 -42.27
N ALA A 75 42.56 -30.75 -43.30
CA ALA A 75 41.33 -29.97 -43.14
C ALA A 75 40.15 -30.76 -42.55
N PRO A 76 39.88 -32.04 -42.90
CA PRO A 76 38.80 -32.79 -42.28
C PRO A 76 38.96 -32.96 -40.76
N PHE A 77 40.20 -33.15 -40.29
CA PHE A 77 40.49 -33.30 -38.86
C PHE A 77 40.36 -31.98 -38.12
N ILE A 78 40.93 -30.89 -38.67
CA ILE A 78 40.79 -29.55 -38.09
C ILE A 78 39.30 -29.14 -38.06
N GLY A 79 38.56 -29.43 -39.12
CA GLY A 79 37.12 -29.20 -39.21
C GLY A 79 36.32 -29.95 -38.15
N LEU A 80 36.68 -31.20 -37.86
CA LEU A 80 36.05 -31.99 -36.79
C LEU A 80 36.33 -31.40 -35.41
N VAL A 81 37.57 -31.01 -35.11
CA VAL A 81 37.91 -30.33 -33.85
C VAL A 81 37.13 -29.03 -33.72
N ALA A 82 37.08 -28.20 -34.77
CA ALA A 82 36.37 -26.94 -34.78
C ALA A 82 34.86 -27.13 -34.54
N ALA A 83 34.22 -28.06 -35.26
CA ALA A 83 32.80 -28.37 -35.09
C ALA A 83 32.48 -28.86 -33.67
N PHE A 84 33.34 -29.73 -33.11
CA PHE A 84 33.18 -30.23 -31.74
C PHE A 84 33.31 -29.12 -30.69
N LEU A 85 34.30 -28.24 -30.83
CA LEU A 85 34.47 -27.09 -29.93
C LEU A 85 33.31 -26.10 -30.02
N VAL A 86 32.80 -25.85 -31.23
CA VAL A 86 31.60 -25.02 -31.45
C VAL A 86 30.38 -25.63 -30.76
N TYR A 87 30.16 -26.94 -30.91
CA TYR A 87 29.09 -27.65 -30.22
C TYR A 87 29.20 -27.49 -28.69
N LYS A 88 30.38 -27.68 -28.12
CA LYS A 88 30.62 -27.51 -26.68
C LYS A 88 30.42 -26.08 -26.20
N SER A 89 30.81 -25.10 -27.01
CA SER A 89 30.54 -23.69 -26.74
C SER A 89 29.04 -23.42 -26.68
N PHE A 90 28.26 -23.95 -27.62
CA PHE A 90 26.80 -23.80 -27.60
C PHE A 90 26.15 -24.50 -26.40
N GLU A 91 26.59 -25.71 -26.04
CA GLU A 91 26.11 -26.42 -24.85
C GLU A 91 26.31 -25.58 -23.57
N ALA A 92 27.51 -25.01 -23.40
CA ALA A 92 27.81 -24.15 -22.27
C ALA A 92 27.00 -22.85 -22.27
N GLN A 93 26.83 -22.22 -23.44
CA GLN A 93 26.00 -21.01 -23.58
C GLN A 93 24.54 -21.28 -23.21
N ILE A 94 23.95 -22.39 -23.64
CA ILE A 94 22.57 -22.76 -23.28
C ILE A 94 22.43 -22.94 -21.77
N LYS A 95 23.38 -23.64 -21.15
CA LYS A 95 23.40 -23.85 -19.69
C LYS A 95 23.53 -22.52 -18.93
N ALA A 96 24.45 -21.66 -19.35
CA ALA A 96 24.65 -20.34 -18.75
C ALA A 96 23.40 -19.47 -18.89
N ASN A 97 22.76 -19.44 -20.07
CA ASN A 97 21.53 -18.70 -20.29
C ASN A 97 20.38 -19.19 -19.39
N HIS A 98 20.24 -20.51 -19.22
CA HIS A 98 19.23 -21.07 -18.32
C HIS A 98 19.49 -20.65 -16.86
N SER A 99 20.74 -20.79 -16.39
CA SER A 99 21.15 -20.36 -15.03
C SER A 99 20.88 -18.87 -14.80
N GLN A 100 21.28 -18.02 -15.75
CA GLN A 100 21.03 -16.58 -15.69
C GLN A 100 19.54 -16.24 -15.64
N GLN A 101 18.69 -16.93 -16.41
CA GLN A 101 17.25 -16.71 -16.38
C GLN A 101 16.63 -17.06 -15.03
N VAL A 102 17.05 -18.17 -14.40
CA VAL A 102 16.59 -18.56 -13.07
C VAL A 102 17.02 -17.52 -12.03
N ASN A 103 18.31 -17.18 -11.98
CA ASN A 103 18.84 -16.20 -11.05
C ASN A 103 18.16 -14.82 -11.23
N HIS A 104 17.91 -14.41 -12.47
CA HIS A 104 17.23 -13.15 -12.74
C HIS A 104 15.78 -13.16 -12.24
N ARG A 105 15.04 -14.26 -12.44
CA ARG A 105 13.67 -14.40 -11.91
C ARG A 105 13.65 -14.38 -10.39
N GLU A 106 14.58 -15.07 -9.73
CA GLU A 106 14.69 -15.04 -8.27
C GLU A 106 15.01 -13.64 -7.75
N GLN A 107 15.92 -12.93 -8.41
CA GLN A 107 16.24 -11.53 -8.08
C GLN A 107 15.04 -10.61 -8.26
N LEU A 108 14.27 -10.75 -9.34
CA LEU A 108 13.06 -9.96 -9.57
C LEU A 108 12.01 -10.24 -8.50
N ASN A 109 11.75 -11.50 -8.16
CA ASN A 109 10.80 -11.88 -7.12
C ASN A 109 11.21 -11.31 -5.75
N PHE A 110 12.50 -11.41 -5.40
CA PHE A 110 13.02 -10.84 -4.16
C PHE A 110 12.93 -9.31 -4.14
N GLN A 111 13.18 -8.64 -5.28
CA GLN A 111 13.04 -7.19 -5.39
C GLN A 111 11.58 -6.76 -5.26
N GLN A 112 10.65 -7.47 -5.90
CA GLN A 112 9.22 -7.22 -5.79
C GLN A 112 8.73 -7.39 -4.35
N GLU A 113 9.08 -8.49 -3.69
CA GLU A 113 8.69 -8.73 -2.28
C GLU A 113 9.21 -7.61 -1.36
N ASN A 114 10.46 -7.17 -1.53
CA ASN A 114 11.00 -6.07 -0.74
C ASN A 114 10.38 -4.72 -1.08
N HIS A 115 10.03 -4.50 -2.35
CA HIS A 115 9.32 -3.30 -2.77
C HIS A 115 7.93 -3.25 -2.15
N ASP A 116 7.19 -4.36 -2.16
CA ASP A 116 5.85 -4.45 -1.57
C ASP A 116 5.88 -4.22 -0.06
N LYS A 117 6.88 -4.78 0.64
CA LYS A 117 7.11 -4.52 2.07
C LYS A 117 7.38 -3.03 2.33
N GLN A 118 8.23 -2.39 1.52
CA GLN A 118 8.53 -0.96 1.66
C GLN A 118 7.31 -0.09 1.38
N MET A 119 6.57 -0.37 0.31
CA MET A 119 5.35 0.35 -0.03
C MET A 119 4.28 0.21 1.05
N ARG A 120 4.17 -0.97 1.66
CA ARG A 120 3.27 -1.20 2.79
C ARG A 120 3.65 -0.35 4.01
N LEU A 121 4.94 -0.25 4.34
CA LEU A 121 5.43 0.62 5.42
C LEU A 121 5.16 2.10 5.14
N ILE A 122 5.42 2.56 3.91
CA ILE A 122 5.15 3.95 3.50
C ILE A 122 3.66 4.28 3.63
N ARG A 123 2.76 3.40 3.17
CA ARG A 123 1.31 3.62 3.32
C ARG A 123 0.90 3.72 4.79
N LYS A 124 1.49 2.90 5.65
CA LYS A 124 1.23 2.96 7.09
C LYS A 124 1.66 4.30 7.70
N GLU A 125 2.87 4.76 7.39
CA GLU A 125 3.36 6.06 7.85
C GLU A 125 2.50 7.22 7.32
N GLN A 126 2.10 7.16 6.04
CA GLN A 126 1.20 8.15 5.45
C GLN A 126 -0.18 8.17 6.10
N GLY A 127 -0.75 7.01 6.41
CA GLY A 127 -2.02 6.88 7.14
C GLY A 127 -1.94 7.54 8.52
N LEU A 128 -0.86 7.29 9.27
CA LEU A 128 -0.63 7.92 10.57
C LEU A 128 -0.39 9.42 10.48
N SER A 129 0.37 9.88 9.49
CA SER A 129 0.59 11.31 9.24
C SER A 129 -0.73 12.01 8.92
N THR A 130 -1.58 11.38 8.11
CA THR A 130 -2.91 11.90 7.75
C THR A 130 -3.80 12.01 8.97
N LEU A 131 -3.87 10.97 9.80
CA LEU A 131 -4.61 11.01 11.06
C LEU A 131 -4.11 12.12 11.99
N SER A 132 -2.80 12.20 12.18
CA SER A 132 -2.17 13.23 13.02
C SER A 132 -2.54 14.64 12.54
N TYR A 133 -2.47 14.87 11.23
CA TYR A 133 -2.81 16.13 10.60
C TYR A 133 -4.30 16.46 10.78
N LEU A 134 -5.19 15.52 10.46
CA LEU A 134 -6.63 15.72 10.60
C LEU A 134 -7.02 16.10 12.03
N PHE A 135 -6.48 15.41 13.04
CA PHE A 135 -6.72 15.80 14.44
C PHE A 135 -6.19 17.19 14.77
N LYS A 136 -4.98 17.51 14.31
CA LYS A 136 -4.36 18.83 14.54
C LYS A 136 -5.23 19.97 14.00
N GLU A 137 -5.91 19.76 12.87
CA GLU A 137 -6.77 20.78 12.25
C GLU A 137 -8.20 20.76 12.81
N ILE A 138 -8.80 19.59 12.99
CA ILE A 138 -10.22 19.46 13.34
C ILE A 138 -10.48 19.75 14.82
N GLU A 139 -9.61 19.29 15.72
CA GLU A 139 -9.82 19.45 17.16
C GLU A 139 -9.93 20.94 17.57
N PRO A 140 -9.04 21.84 17.13
CA PRO A 140 -9.18 23.27 17.40
C PRO A 140 -10.45 23.89 16.81
N ILE A 141 -10.84 23.52 15.59
CA ILE A 141 -12.05 24.03 14.93
C ILE A 141 -13.30 23.70 15.74
N ILE A 142 -13.40 22.44 16.21
CA ILE A 142 -14.53 22.01 17.04
C ILE A 142 -14.55 22.83 18.34
N TYR A 143 -13.42 22.98 19.00
CA TYR A 143 -13.34 23.72 20.26
C TYR A 143 -13.65 25.21 20.09
N GLU A 144 -13.19 25.84 19.01
CA GLU A 144 -13.53 27.23 18.69
C GLU A 144 -15.04 27.37 18.45
N ASN A 145 -15.63 26.45 17.68
CA ASN A 145 -17.06 26.46 17.40
C ASN A 145 -17.91 26.31 18.67
N GLU A 146 -17.52 25.40 19.57
CA GLU A 146 -18.19 25.23 20.86
C GLU A 146 -18.02 26.46 21.75
N ALA A 147 -16.87 27.12 21.73
CA ALA A 147 -16.60 28.32 22.51
C ALA A 147 -17.41 29.55 22.05
N LYS A 148 -17.95 29.55 20.82
CA LYS A 148 -18.84 30.63 20.32
C LYS A 148 -20.16 30.73 21.08
N LEU A 149 -20.51 29.71 21.86
CA LEU A 149 -21.75 29.64 22.64
C LEU A 149 -21.40 29.40 24.12
N GLU A 150 -21.89 30.25 25.02
CA GLU A 150 -21.49 30.27 26.44
C GLU A 150 -21.61 28.92 27.18
N ARG A 151 -22.50 28.03 26.71
CA ARG A 151 -22.77 26.71 27.29
C ARG A 151 -22.44 25.56 26.34
N GLY A 152 -21.65 25.82 25.30
CA GLY A 152 -21.50 24.92 24.16
C GLY A 152 -22.77 24.84 23.32
N SER A 153 -22.66 24.23 22.16
CA SER A 153 -23.75 24.14 21.17
C SER A 153 -24.95 23.37 21.69
N ILE A 154 -24.74 22.26 22.38
CA ILE A 154 -25.81 21.48 22.99
C ILE A 154 -26.45 22.21 24.16
N GLY A 155 -25.65 22.74 25.09
CA GLY A 155 -26.19 23.44 26.25
C GLY A 155 -26.99 24.67 25.85
N TYR A 156 -26.54 25.37 24.81
CA TYR A 156 -27.25 26.51 24.23
C TYR A 156 -28.54 26.09 23.52
N MET A 157 -28.53 24.99 22.76
CA MET A 157 -29.73 24.44 22.13
C MET A 157 -30.80 24.04 23.16
N ILE A 158 -30.41 23.29 24.19
CA ILE A 158 -31.32 22.82 25.26
C ILE A 158 -31.95 24.02 25.99
N ALA A 159 -31.15 25.01 26.37
CA ALA A 159 -31.67 26.20 27.07
C ALA A 159 -32.70 26.97 26.23
N ASN A 160 -32.48 27.08 24.91
CA ASN A 160 -33.42 27.73 24.01
C ASN A 160 -34.71 26.91 23.82
N LEU A 161 -34.60 25.57 23.78
CA LEU A 161 -35.76 24.68 23.73
C LEU A 161 -36.61 24.79 25.01
N GLU A 162 -35.99 24.81 26.18
CA GLU A 162 -36.68 25.03 27.46
C GLU A 162 -37.38 26.39 27.51
N ALA A 163 -36.71 27.44 27.00
CA ALA A 163 -37.29 28.78 26.91
C ALA A 163 -38.52 28.83 25.97
N LEU A 164 -38.45 28.12 24.83
CA LEU A 164 -39.57 27.98 23.91
C LEU A 164 -40.75 27.27 24.56
N GLU A 165 -40.48 26.15 25.26
CA GLU A 165 -41.52 25.39 25.95
C GLU A 165 -42.20 26.22 27.05
N MET A 166 -41.41 26.96 27.83
CA MET A 166 -41.94 27.88 28.85
C MET A 166 -42.78 29.01 28.23
N ALA A 167 -42.36 29.57 27.10
CA ALA A 167 -43.13 30.60 26.39
C ALA A 167 -44.49 30.05 25.92
N ARG A 168 -44.50 28.85 25.34
CA ARG A 168 -45.71 28.17 24.87
C ARG A 168 -46.69 27.81 25.99
N LYS A 169 -46.18 27.42 27.17
CA LYS A 169 -47.03 27.12 28.34
C LYS A 169 -47.74 28.35 28.93
N ASN A 170 -47.27 29.56 28.63
CA ASN A 170 -47.76 30.81 29.22
C ASN A 170 -48.78 31.59 28.36
N ILE A 171 -49.37 30.97 27.32
CA ILE A 171 -50.26 31.62 26.30
C ILE A 171 -51.62 32.16 26.85
N GLY A 172 -51.85 32.16 28.17
CA GLY A 172 -53.14 32.55 28.77
C GLY A 172 -53.46 34.05 28.91
N VAL A 173 -52.65 34.97 28.38
CA VAL A 173 -52.79 36.43 28.62
C VAL A 173 -53.21 37.16 27.33
N GLN A 174 -54.13 38.14 27.39
CA GLN A 174 -54.50 38.95 26.20
C GLN A 174 -53.31 39.79 25.70
N ASN A 175 -53.19 39.98 24.38
CA ASN A 175 -52.03 40.56 23.64
C ASN A 175 -50.75 39.73 23.60
N TYR A 176 -50.82 38.46 23.98
CA TYR A 176 -49.64 37.59 24.11
C TYR A 176 -49.26 36.88 22.79
N GLU A 177 -50.18 36.71 21.84
CA GLU A 177 -49.92 35.97 20.59
C GLU A 177 -48.87 36.64 19.67
N GLU A 178 -48.95 37.96 19.42
CA GLU A 178 -47.97 38.65 18.55
C GLU A 178 -46.58 38.73 19.22
N PHE A 179 -46.54 38.89 20.54
CA PHE A 179 -45.30 38.92 21.32
C PHE A 179 -44.64 37.54 21.39
N VAL A 180 -45.43 36.49 21.61
CA VAL A 180 -44.97 35.10 21.58
C VAL A 180 -44.45 34.76 20.19
N SER A 181 -45.21 35.06 19.12
CA SER A 181 -44.78 34.78 17.76
C SER A 181 -43.41 35.40 17.42
N LYS A 182 -43.19 36.68 17.77
CA LYS A 182 -41.87 37.33 17.56
C LYS A 182 -40.75 36.70 18.40
N LYS A 183 -41.03 36.28 19.63
CA LYS A 183 -40.06 35.60 20.50
C LYS A 183 -39.75 34.19 20.03
N GLU A 184 -40.75 33.44 19.55
CA GLU A 184 -40.59 32.11 18.99
C GLU A 184 -39.66 32.14 17.77
N VAL A 185 -39.84 33.10 16.87
CA VAL A 185 -38.96 33.28 15.69
C VAL A 185 -37.51 33.54 16.11
N LEU A 186 -37.28 34.39 17.13
CA LEU A 186 -35.92 34.65 17.63
C LEU A 186 -35.30 33.40 18.28
N ILE A 187 -36.06 32.67 19.10
CA ILE A 187 -35.59 31.44 19.76
C ILE A 187 -35.30 30.35 18.71
N ALA A 188 -36.17 30.21 17.70
CA ALA A 188 -35.97 29.27 16.59
C ALA A 188 -34.65 29.53 15.84
N LYS A 189 -34.34 30.80 15.56
CA LYS A 189 -33.08 31.19 14.91
C LYS A 189 -31.85 30.84 15.75
N GLU A 190 -31.92 30.96 17.07
CA GLU A 190 -30.83 30.58 17.97
C GLU A 190 -30.66 29.05 18.06
N ILE A 191 -31.76 28.30 18.01
CA ILE A 191 -31.73 26.83 17.90
C ILE A 191 -31.08 26.41 16.58
N GLU A 192 -31.48 27.02 15.46
CA GLU A 192 -30.93 26.74 14.13
C GLU A 192 -29.41 26.93 14.11
N LYS A 193 -28.91 28.04 14.67
CA LYS A 193 -27.47 28.30 14.82
C LYS A 193 -26.75 27.19 15.59
N SER A 194 -27.37 26.67 16.65
CA SER A 194 -26.82 25.57 17.44
C SER A 194 -26.74 24.27 16.63
N ILE A 195 -27.81 23.94 15.93
CA ILE A 195 -27.92 22.76 15.07
C ILE A 195 -26.85 22.82 13.96
N TYR A 196 -26.64 23.99 13.37
CA TYR A 196 -25.61 24.20 12.36
C TYR A 196 -24.22 23.87 12.91
N ILE A 197 -23.86 24.40 14.09
CA ILE A 197 -22.57 24.14 14.73
C ILE A 197 -22.39 22.66 15.06
N ILE A 198 -23.41 22.03 15.65
CA ILE A 198 -23.42 20.59 15.98
C ILE A 198 -23.18 19.78 14.71
N SER A 199 -23.96 20.02 13.66
CA SER A 199 -23.88 19.31 12.38
C SER A 199 -22.49 19.46 11.75
N TYR A 200 -21.95 20.67 11.76
CA TYR A 200 -20.62 20.96 11.23
C TYR A 200 -19.52 20.20 12.00
N ASN A 201 -19.55 20.25 13.32
CA ASN A 201 -18.56 19.56 14.17
C ASN A 201 -18.66 18.03 14.04
N ILE A 202 -19.88 17.49 13.97
CA ILE A 202 -20.10 16.06 13.77
C ILE A 202 -19.58 15.61 12.40
N ASN A 203 -19.77 16.40 11.34
CA ASN A 203 -19.23 16.07 10.02
C ASN A 203 -17.70 16.00 10.02
N HIS A 204 -17.03 16.88 10.75
CA HIS A 204 -15.59 16.77 10.95
C HIS A 204 -15.20 15.50 11.70
N LEU A 205 -15.91 15.17 12.79
CA LEU A 205 -15.66 13.94 13.53
C LEU A 205 -15.85 12.68 12.66
N LYS A 206 -16.85 12.65 11.78
CA LYS A 206 -17.04 11.55 10.83
C LYS A 206 -15.81 11.32 9.96
N VAL A 207 -15.24 12.39 9.40
CA VAL A 207 -14.05 12.29 8.54
C VAL A 207 -12.92 11.61 9.30
N VAL A 208 -12.65 12.05 10.53
CA VAL A 208 -11.60 11.48 11.37
C VAL A 208 -11.90 10.01 11.71
N ILE A 209 -13.13 9.70 12.12
CA ILE A 209 -13.56 8.33 12.46
C ILE A 209 -13.36 7.39 11.28
N ASN A 210 -13.80 7.79 10.08
CA ASN A 210 -13.62 6.97 8.87
C ASN A 210 -12.14 6.70 8.57
N HIS A 211 -11.27 7.70 8.75
CA HIS A 211 -9.84 7.50 8.59
C HIS A 211 -9.25 6.55 9.64
N VAL A 212 -9.73 6.59 10.89
CA VAL A 212 -9.30 5.66 11.95
C VAL A 212 -9.73 4.24 11.62
N ILE A 213 -10.98 4.05 11.16
CA ILE A 213 -11.52 2.74 10.75
C ILE A 213 -10.70 2.18 9.58
N ASN A 214 -10.55 2.95 8.50
CA ASN A 214 -9.81 2.53 7.31
C ASN A 214 -8.35 2.16 7.66
N TYR A 215 -7.69 2.96 8.50
CA TYR A 215 -6.34 2.66 8.98
C TYR A 215 -6.30 1.34 9.78
N SER A 216 -7.28 1.13 10.67
CA SER A 216 -7.36 -0.08 11.49
C SER A 216 -7.61 -1.34 10.65
N GLU A 217 -8.45 -1.23 9.62
CA GLU A 217 -8.76 -2.33 8.71
C GLU A 217 -7.58 -2.67 7.80
N GLU A 218 -6.94 -1.66 7.19
CA GLU A 218 -5.81 -1.85 6.27
C GLU A 218 -4.60 -2.49 6.97
N PHE A 219 -4.32 -2.09 8.21
CA PHE A 219 -3.14 -2.53 8.97
C PHE A 219 -3.47 -3.50 10.12
N PHE A 220 -4.62 -4.19 10.03
CA PHE A 220 -5.04 -5.17 11.03
C PHE A 220 -3.99 -6.27 11.21
N GLY A 221 -3.74 -6.66 12.47
CA GLY A 221 -2.75 -7.68 12.83
C GLY A 221 -1.29 -7.21 12.81
N GLU A 222 -1.00 -5.98 12.40
CA GLU A 222 0.34 -5.41 12.51
C GLU A 222 0.62 -4.83 13.90
N SER A 223 1.89 -4.86 14.32
CA SER A 223 2.32 -4.28 15.60
C SER A 223 1.94 -2.80 15.70
N ASN A 224 1.51 -2.37 16.89
CA ASN A 224 1.14 -1.01 17.25
C ASN A 224 -0.14 -0.47 16.58
N THR A 225 -0.77 -1.19 15.63
CA THR A 225 -2.00 -0.71 14.97
C THR A 225 -3.12 -0.57 15.98
N VAL A 226 -3.32 -1.56 16.86
CA VAL A 226 -4.38 -1.56 17.88
C VAL A 226 -4.17 -0.41 18.87
N GLU A 227 -2.95 -0.21 19.35
CA GLU A 227 -2.60 0.87 20.28
C GLU A 227 -2.84 2.25 19.65
N LEU A 228 -2.48 2.44 18.39
CA LEU A 228 -2.70 3.69 17.66
C LEU A 228 -4.18 3.95 17.39
N THR A 229 -4.94 2.93 16.98
CA THR A 229 -6.39 3.01 16.84
C THR A 229 -7.04 3.39 18.17
N ASN A 230 -6.63 2.76 19.27
CA ASN A 230 -7.14 3.07 20.62
C ASN A 230 -6.80 4.50 21.06
N PHE A 231 -5.60 4.99 20.74
CA PHE A 231 -5.20 6.36 21.03
C PHE A 231 -6.10 7.38 20.33
N TYR A 232 -6.30 7.23 19.02
CA TYR A 232 -7.14 8.16 18.26
C TYR A 232 -8.63 8.04 18.62
N THR A 233 -9.12 6.83 18.86
CA THR A 233 -10.48 6.61 19.39
C THR A 233 -10.68 7.27 20.75
N SER A 234 -9.67 7.23 21.62
CA SER A 234 -9.71 7.91 22.92
C SER A 234 -9.76 9.43 22.77
N LYS A 235 -9.02 10.01 21.81
CA LYS A 235 -9.10 11.43 21.47
C LYS A 235 -10.48 11.83 20.96
N ILE A 236 -11.05 11.07 20.02
CA ILE A 236 -12.43 11.28 19.53
C ILE A 236 -13.41 11.27 20.71
N ASN A 237 -13.32 10.26 21.58
CA ASN A 237 -14.16 10.17 22.78
C ASN A 237 -14.01 11.38 23.70
N SER A 238 -12.79 11.89 23.88
CA SER A 238 -12.54 13.10 24.66
C SER A 238 -13.27 14.32 24.07
N ILE A 239 -13.22 14.50 22.75
CA ILE A 239 -13.93 15.59 22.06
C ILE A 239 -15.45 15.42 22.25
N ILE A 240 -15.99 14.23 21.99
CA ILE A 240 -17.42 13.92 22.13
C ILE A 240 -17.92 14.21 23.56
N ASN A 241 -17.14 13.80 24.56
CA ASN A 241 -17.51 14.02 25.96
C ASN A 241 -17.46 15.49 26.32
N ARG A 242 -16.42 16.22 25.87
CA ARG A 242 -16.27 17.64 26.15
C ARG A 242 -17.37 18.49 25.52
N CYS A 243 -17.81 18.14 24.32
CA CYS A 243 -18.89 18.85 23.63
C CYS A 243 -20.29 18.35 24.06
N ASP A 244 -20.38 17.45 25.04
CA ASP A 244 -21.64 16.86 25.53
C ASP A 244 -22.46 16.13 24.44
N TYR A 245 -21.85 15.73 23.32
CA TYR A 245 -22.54 15.11 22.18
C TYR A 245 -23.25 13.80 22.54
N ARG A 246 -22.88 13.17 23.66
CA ARG A 246 -23.62 12.03 24.22
C ARG A 246 -25.04 12.36 24.66
N LYS A 247 -25.37 13.62 24.97
CA LYS A 247 -26.74 14.02 25.33
C LYS A 247 -27.69 13.87 24.15
N LEU A 248 -27.21 14.12 22.92
CA LEU A 248 -27.97 13.88 21.69
C LEU A 248 -28.31 12.39 21.46
N LEU A 249 -27.51 11.49 22.03
CA LEU A 249 -27.73 10.04 21.96
C LEU A 249 -28.68 9.52 23.04
N LYS A 250 -28.82 10.25 24.16
CA LYS A 250 -29.60 9.83 25.32
C LYS A 250 -31.00 10.43 25.35
N GLU A 251 -31.16 11.65 24.84
CA GLU A 251 -32.48 12.24 24.66
C GLU A 251 -32.99 11.86 23.27
N PRO A 252 -34.10 11.11 23.16
CA PRO A 252 -34.55 10.63 21.87
C PRO A 252 -34.80 11.82 20.96
N VAL A 253 -34.36 11.69 19.70
CA VAL A 253 -34.70 12.57 18.58
C VAL A 253 -36.21 12.89 18.56
N ASN A 254 -37.04 12.00 19.08
CA ASN A 254 -38.49 12.16 19.27
C ASN A 254 -38.90 13.31 20.21
N ASN A 255 -38.10 13.67 21.24
CA ASN A 255 -38.38 14.82 22.12
C ASN A 255 -38.09 16.15 21.39
N LEU A 256 -36.99 16.21 20.63
CA LEU A 256 -36.65 17.34 19.77
C LEU A 256 -37.69 17.52 18.65
N GLU A 257 -38.12 16.41 18.03
CA GLU A 257 -39.17 16.39 17.00
C GLU A 257 -40.55 16.85 17.52
N GLY A 258 -40.87 16.52 18.78
CA GLY A 258 -42.09 17.00 19.45
C GLY A 258 -42.06 18.49 19.78
N LEU A 259 -40.90 19.04 20.14
CA LEU A 259 -40.71 20.46 20.46
C LEU A 259 -40.65 21.36 19.22
N LEU A 260 -40.17 20.85 18.08
CA LEU A 260 -39.83 21.60 16.86
C LEU A 260 -40.91 21.52 15.75
N ARG A 261 -42.20 21.37 16.09
CA ARG A 261 -43.26 21.55 15.09
C ARG A 261 -43.23 22.99 14.58
N PHE A 262 -42.68 23.18 13.38
CA PHE A 262 -42.68 24.45 12.64
C PHE A 262 -43.83 24.42 11.63
N ASP A 263 -44.61 25.50 11.59
CA ASP A 263 -45.79 25.63 10.71
C ASP A 263 -45.43 26.05 9.26
N ASP A 264 -44.16 26.39 8.98
CA ASP A 264 -43.68 26.79 7.63
C ASP A 264 -42.96 25.65 6.89
N PRO A 265 -43.45 25.21 5.70
CA PRO A 265 -42.84 24.14 4.90
C PRO A 265 -41.44 24.44 4.31
N ASN A 266 -41.01 25.71 4.25
CA ASN A 266 -39.69 26.05 3.70
C ASN A 266 -38.55 25.88 4.73
N ASP A 267 -38.85 26.03 6.02
CA ASP A 267 -37.91 25.71 7.12
C ASP A 267 -37.67 24.20 7.24
N VAL A 268 -38.64 23.41 6.76
CA VAL A 268 -38.65 21.94 6.78
C VAL A 268 -37.63 21.32 5.81
N ALA A 269 -37.28 21.97 4.69
CA ALA A 269 -36.40 21.39 3.68
C ALA A 269 -34.91 21.33 4.11
N VAL A 270 -34.44 22.38 4.80
CA VAL A 270 -33.10 22.42 5.40
C VAL A 270 -33.05 21.51 6.65
N PHE A 271 -34.14 21.46 7.41
CA PHE A 271 -34.28 20.60 8.58
C PHE A 271 -34.32 19.10 8.22
N ILE A 272 -35.08 18.68 7.19
CA ILE A 272 -35.17 17.27 6.76
C ILE A 272 -33.85 16.74 6.18
N SER A 273 -33.10 17.56 5.44
CA SER A 273 -31.79 17.15 4.90
C SER A 273 -30.76 16.94 6.02
N SER A 274 -30.72 17.84 7.01
CA SER A 274 -29.89 17.66 8.21
C SER A 274 -30.33 16.47 9.09
N ARG A 275 -31.62 16.10 9.07
CA ARG A 275 -32.23 15.02 9.86
C ARG A 275 -31.83 13.62 9.40
N ASN A 276 -31.77 13.38 8.09
CA ASN A 276 -31.33 12.10 7.54
C ASN A 276 -29.82 11.90 7.74
N ASP A 277 -29.05 12.97 7.50
CA ASP A 277 -27.62 12.94 7.79
C ASP A 277 -27.39 12.68 9.27
N PHE A 278 -28.00 13.45 10.19
CA PHE A 278 -27.86 13.36 11.65
C PHE A 278 -28.23 11.98 12.22
N LYS A 279 -29.34 11.40 11.76
CA LYS A 279 -29.77 10.05 12.16
C LYS A 279 -28.81 8.98 11.63
N GLU A 280 -28.35 9.08 10.39
CA GLU A 280 -27.34 8.17 9.84
C GLU A 280 -25.99 8.28 10.59
N ILE A 281 -25.63 9.49 11.07
CA ILE A 281 -24.42 9.67 11.91
C ILE A 281 -24.61 8.98 13.23
N LEU A 282 -25.73 9.23 13.91
CA LEU A 282 -26.05 8.64 15.20
C LEU A 282 -26.11 7.12 15.09
N ASP A 283 -26.72 6.57 14.04
CA ASP A 283 -26.80 5.12 13.83
C ASP A 283 -25.42 4.50 13.53
N LYS A 284 -24.56 5.15 12.73
CA LYS A 284 -23.15 4.74 12.55
C LYS A 284 -22.32 4.88 13.83
N PHE A 285 -22.61 5.91 14.63
CA PHE A 285 -21.91 6.23 15.88
C PHE A 285 -22.33 5.33 17.05
N VAL A 286 -23.60 4.89 17.09
CA VAL A 286 -24.14 3.86 17.99
C VAL A 286 -23.69 2.47 17.56
N GLY A 287 -23.59 2.20 16.26
CA GLY A 287 -23.00 0.96 15.73
C GLY A 287 -21.50 0.81 16.04
N LEU A 288 -20.79 1.93 16.19
CA LEU A 288 -19.40 1.95 16.71
C LEU A 288 -19.34 1.75 18.24
N SER A 289 -20.47 1.79 18.94
CA SER A 289 -20.55 1.42 20.34
C SER A 289 -20.73 -0.10 20.46
N PHE A 290 -19.60 -0.78 20.72
CA PHE A 290 -19.51 -1.97 21.56
C PHE A 290 -19.83 -3.38 21.02
N SER A 291 -20.11 -3.64 19.73
CA SER A 291 -20.35 -5.02 19.27
C SER A 291 -19.44 -5.57 18.15
N SER A 292 -18.63 -4.75 17.47
CA SER A 292 -17.78 -5.20 16.35
C SER A 292 -16.27 -5.07 16.58
N LEU A 293 -15.86 -4.60 17.76
CA LEU A 293 -14.45 -4.43 18.16
C LEU A 293 -14.03 -5.33 19.34
N PHE A 294 -14.84 -6.35 19.66
CA PHE A 294 -14.51 -7.46 20.56
C PHE A 294 -14.93 -8.79 19.94
#